data_AF-A0A957WBX4-F1
#
_entry.id   AF-A0A957WBX4-F1
#
_cell.length_a   1.000
_cell.length_b   1.000
_cell.length_c   1.000
_cell.angle_alpha   90.00
_cell.angle_beta   90.00
_cell.angle_gamma   90.00
#
_symmetry.space_group_name_H-M   'P 1'
#
loop_
_entity.id
_entity.type
_entity.pdbx_description
1 polymer ?
#
loop_
_entity_poly.entity_id
_entity_poly.type
_entity_poly.pdbx_seq_one_letter_code
_entity_poly.pdbx_strand_id
1 'polypeptide(L)'
;FENDKNMILRTQSYQGQAGIDLVAPLDITGSDETVLVNRGWLPFEEFEPEARRAYDVDGEVTIEGIAYRSQLPPHSLAPTDPDPEPGQWVDAWFRVEIDKMQKQIDRPLLPVFVEALPGPEPDTTPPIREEVTDLGEGSHLSYALQWFSFAVILVITYAALTWQEYKHIKQKD
;
A
#
# COMPACT_ATOMS: atom_id res chain seq x y z
N PHE A 1 -22.39 -2.94 -2.92
CA PHE A 1 -21.43 -2.07 -3.63
C PHE A 1 -22.19 -1.18 -4.60
N GLU A 2 -21.74 0.05 -4.83
CA GLU A 2 -22.19 0.90 -5.95
C GLU A 2 -21.45 0.44 -7.23
N ASN A 3 -21.92 -0.64 -7.86
CA ASN A 3 -21.23 -1.32 -8.97
C ASN A 3 -20.98 -0.42 -10.20
N ASP A 4 -21.84 0.57 -10.43
CA ASP A 4 -21.69 1.59 -11.47
C ASP A 4 -20.60 2.62 -11.19
N LYS A 5 -20.06 2.63 -9.97
CA LYS A 5 -19.02 3.54 -9.48
C LYS A 5 -17.70 2.83 -9.17
N ASN A 6 -17.48 1.67 -9.78
CA ASN A 6 -16.18 1.00 -9.76
C ASN A 6 -15.11 1.89 -10.40
N MET A 7 -14.05 2.16 -9.64
CA MET A 7 -12.86 2.90 -10.04
C MET A 7 -11.64 1.97 -10.00
N ILE A 8 -10.49 2.45 -10.46
CA ILE A 8 -9.24 1.70 -10.38
C ILE A 8 -8.10 2.52 -9.77
N LEU A 9 -7.19 1.81 -9.10
CA LEU A 9 -5.83 2.31 -8.85
C LEU A 9 -4.92 1.80 -9.95
N ARG A 10 -4.19 2.71 -10.59
CA ARG A 10 -3.24 2.44 -11.66
C ARG A 10 -1.89 2.04 -11.09
N THR A 11 -1.05 1.48 -11.96
CA THR A 11 0.37 1.21 -11.65
C THR A 11 0.51 0.22 -10.49
N GLN A 12 -0.40 -0.74 -10.41
CA GLN A 12 -0.31 -1.83 -9.45
C GLN A 12 0.44 -3.00 -10.07
N SER A 13 1.04 -3.83 -9.22
CA SER A 13 1.73 -5.03 -9.68
C SER A 13 1.54 -6.17 -8.70
N TYR A 14 1.16 -7.34 -9.20
CA TYR A 14 1.04 -8.55 -8.42
C TYR A 14 2.01 -9.60 -8.98
N GLN A 15 2.90 -10.14 -8.14
CA GLN A 15 3.90 -11.15 -8.52
C GLN A 15 4.69 -10.83 -9.80
N GLY A 16 5.04 -9.55 -10.01
CA GLY A 16 5.78 -9.08 -11.17
C GLY A 16 4.95 -8.87 -12.44
N GLN A 17 3.63 -9.07 -12.39
CA GLN A 17 2.70 -8.74 -13.46
C GLN A 17 2.10 -7.36 -13.23
N ALA A 18 2.05 -6.54 -14.27
CA ALA A 18 1.41 -5.23 -14.22
C ALA A 18 -0.12 -5.39 -14.19
N GLY A 19 -0.79 -4.54 -13.43
CA GLY A 19 -2.24 -4.51 -13.36
C GLY A 19 -2.76 -3.26 -12.67
N ILE A 20 -3.93 -3.41 -12.09
CA ILE A 20 -4.72 -2.35 -11.46
C ILE A 20 -5.39 -2.91 -10.21
N ASP A 21 -5.73 -2.06 -9.25
CA ASP A 21 -6.61 -2.48 -8.15
C ASP A 21 -8.03 -1.99 -8.40
N LEU A 22 -9.01 -2.83 -8.10
CA LEU A 22 -10.43 -2.47 -8.18
C LEU A 22 -10.87 -1.78 -6.89
N VAL A 23 -11.34 -0.54 -6.98
CA VAL A 23 -11.87 0.21 -5.84
C VAL A 23 -13.35 0.48 -6.06
N ALA A 24 -14.18 0.18 -5.07
CA ALA A 24 -15.61 0.36 -5.16
C ALA A 24 -16.19 1.00 -3.89
N PRO A 25 -17.15 1.93 -4.00
CA PRO A 25 -17.93 2.39 -2.85
C PRO A 25 -18.83 1.27 -2.32
N LEU A 26 -18.82 1.08 -1.00
CA LEU A 26 -19.68 0.16 -0.28
C LEU A 26 -20.56 0.93 0.69
N ASP A 27 -21.85 0.96 0.40
CA ASP A 27 -22.88 1.46 1.29
C ASP A 27 -22.95 0.64 2.58
N ILE A 28 -22.96 1.34 3.72
CA ILE A 28 -23.01 0.70 5.03
C ILE A 28 -24.47 0.47 5.40
N THR A 29 -24.85 -0.79 5.58
CA THR A 29 -26.20 -1.18 5.97
C THR A 29 -26.62 -0.47 7.27
N GLY A 30 -27.72 0.28 7.22
CA GLY A 30 -28.26 0.98 8.38
C GLY A 30 -27.65 2.34 8.68
N SER A 31 -26.78 2.88 7.81
CA SER A 31 -26.31 4.26 7.89
C SER A 31 -26.44 4.98 6.54
N ASP A 32 -26.26 6.31 6.56
CA ASP A 32 -26.16 7.14 5.36
C ASP A 32 -24.73 7.23 4.78
N GLU A 33 -23.79 6.49 5.36
CA GLU A 33 -22.37 6.55 5.04
C GLU A 33 -21.98 5.43 4.05
N THR A 34 -20.91 5.71 3.32
CA THR A 34 -20.29 4.81 2.36
C THR A 34 -18.80 4.70 2.68
N VAL A 35 -18.19 3.55 2.42
CA VAL A 35 -16.76 3.36 2.56
C VAL A 35 -16.16 2.93 1.23
N LEU A 36 -15.00 3.48 0.87
CA LEU A 36 -14.26 2.97 -0.28
C LEU A 36 -13.60 1.65 0.10
N VAL A 37 -13.72 0.65 -0.74
CA VAL A 37 -13.09 -0.66 -0.55
C VAL A 37 -12.16 -0.93 -1.72
N ASN A 38 -10.86 -1.07 -1.46
CA ASN A 38 -9.95 -1.73 -2.38
C ASN A 38 -10.23 -3.23 -2.31
N ARG A 39 -10.76 -3.78 -3.41
CA ARG A 39 -11.23 -5.16 -3.53
C ARG A 39 -10.12 -6.12 -3.95
N GLY A 40 -8.97 -5.60 -4.36
CA GLY A 40 -7.81 -6.37 -4.79
C GLY A 40 -7.40 -6.08 -6.24
N TRP A 41 -6.31 -6.74 -6.63
CA TRP A 41 -5.64 -6.62 -7.92
C TRP A 41 -6.39 -7.34 -9.04
N LEU A 42 -6.45 -6.69 -10.20
CA LEU A 42 -6.92 -7.22 -11.47
C LEU A 42 -5.79 -7.15 -12.51
N PRO A 43 -5.73 -8.10 -13.45
CA PRO A 43 -4.80 -8.03 -14.57
C PRO A 43 -5.09 -6.81 -15.45
N PHE A 44 -4.08 -6.30 -16.15
CA PHE A 44 -4.18 -5.03 -16.89
C PHE A 44 -5.24 -5.06 -18.00
N GLU A 45 -5.61 -6.24 -18.50
CA GLU A 45 -6.69 -6.43 -19.47
C GLU A 45 -8.06 -5.96 -18.94
N GLU A 46 -8.24 -5.85 -17.62
CA GLU A 46 -9.46 -5.37 -16.96
C GLU A 46 -9.48 -3.84 -16.77
N PHE A 47 -8.60 -3.12 -17.46
CA PHE A 47 -8.48 -1.66 -17.36
C PHE A 47 -9.73 -0.91 -17.84
N GLU A 48 -10.52 -1.48 -18.76
CA GLU A 48 -11.72 -0.81 -19.28
C GLU A 48 -12.94 -1.04 -18.35
N PRO A 49 -13.79 -0.02 -18.13
CA PRO A 49 -14.98 -0.13 -17.27
C PRO A 49 -15.91 -1.29 -17.60
N GLU A 50 -16.08 -1.62 -18.89
CA GLU A 50 -16.95 -2.69 -19.34
C GLU A 50 -16.45 -4.07 -18.92
N ALA A 51 -15.13 -4.28 -18.88
CA ALA A 51 -14.52 -5.54 -18.47
C ALA A 51 -14.76 -5.77 -16.97
N ARG A 52 -14.67 -4.70 -16.18
CA ARG A 52 -14.86 -4.74 -14.72
C ARG A 52 -16.26 -5.16 -14.26
N ARG A 53 -17.28 -5.06 -15.12
CA ARG A 53 -18.65 -5.54 -14.84
C ARG A 53 -18.69 -7.03 -14.48
N ALA A 54 -17.71 -7.80 -14.93
CA ALA A 54 -17.57 -9.21 -14.56
C ALA A 54 -17.35 -9.42 -13.05
N TYR A 55 -16.92 -8.37 -12.33
CA TYR A 55 -16.67 -8.38 -10.90
C TYR A 55 -17.73 -7.62 -10.10
N ASP A 56 -18.89 -7.31 -10.69
CA ASP A 56 -20.01 -6.71 -9.96
C ASP A 56 -20.51 -7.66 -8.88
N VAL A 57 -20.85 -7.11 -7.71
CA VAL A 57 -21.33 -7.89 -6.58
C VAL A 57 -22.69 -7.33 -6.15
N ASP A 58 -23.70 -8.17 -6.27
CA ASP A 58 -25.07 -7.84 -5.93
C ASP A 58 -25.41 -8.25 -4.50
N GLY A 59 -26.28 -7.47 -3.87
CA GLY A 59 -26.80 -7.75 -2.52
C GLY A 59 -25.86 -7.34 -1.39
N GLU A 60 -26.21 -7.82 -0.19
CA GLU A 60 -25.49 -7.50 1.05
C GLU A 60 -24.24 -8.38 1.17
N VAL A 61 -23.12 -7.76 1.55
CA VAL A 61 -21.83 -8.41 1.73
C VAL A 61 -21.15 -7.97 3.02
N THR A 62 -20.35 -8.86 3.58
CA THR A 62 -19.45 -8.55 4.69
C THR A 62 -18.02 -8.50 4.15
N ILE A 63 -17.31 -7.40 4.41
CA ILE A 63 -15.90 -7.23 4.05
C ILE A 63 -15.07 -7.26 5.32
N GLU A 64 -14.13 -8.19 5.38
CA GLU A 64 -13.03 -8.18 6.34
C GLU A 64 -11.83 -7.51 5.69
N GLY A 65 -11.19 -6.57 6.39
CA GLY A 65 -10.20 -5.70 5.78
C GLY A 65 -9.43 -4.84 6.78
N ILE A 66 -8.37 -4.19 6.30
CA ILE A 66 -7.64 -3.17 7.05
C ILE A 66 -8.14 -1.78 6.66
N ALA A 67 -8.48 -0.96 7.66
CA ALA A 67 -8.84 0.44 7.45
C ALA A 67 -7.58 1.33 7.37
N TYR A 68 -7.44 2.05 6.28
CA TYR A 68 -6.39 3.03 6.04
C TYR A 68 -6.97 4.44 5.93
N ARG A 69 -6.19 5.45 6.29
CA ARG A 69 -6.55 6.86 6.08
C ARG A 69 -6.38 7.22 4.60
N SER A 70 -7.02 8.33 4.20
CA SER A 70 -6.79 8.96 2.89
C SER A 70 -5.29 9.09 2.58
N GLN A 71 -4.91 8.68 1.37
CA GLN A 71 -3.53 8.72 0.92
C GLN A 71 -3.20 10.10 0.37
N LEU A 72 -1.95 10.54 0.58
CA LEU A 72 -1.43 11.79 0.03
C LEU A 72 -0.23 11.48 -0.87
N PRO A 73 0.07 12.33 -1.87
CA PRO A 73 1.29 12.21 -2.64
C PRO A 73 2.52 12.13 -1.73
N PRO A 74 3.38 11.10 -1.88
CA PRO A 74 4.50 10.88 -0.95
C PRO A 74 5.58 11.97 -1.05
N HIS A 75 5.62 12.70 -2.17
CA HIS A 75 6.51 13.83 -2.41
C HIS A 75 5.93 14.75 -3.50
N SER A 76 6.46 15.96 -3.63
CA SER A 76 5.97 16.98 -4.57
C SER A 76 6.09 16.61 -6.05
N LEU A 77 7.01 15.70 -6.40
CA LEU A 77 7.19 15.20 -7.77
C LEU A 77 6.33 13.96 -8.12
N ALA A 78 5.52 13.46 -7.17
CA ALA A 78 4.72 12.27 -7.44
C ALA A 78 3.60 12.64 -8.43
N PRO A 79 3.17 11.71 -9.30
CA PRO A 79 2.01 11.96 -10.16
C PRO A 79 0.82 12.41 -9.31
N THR A 80 0.14 13.47 -9.74
CA THR A 80 -1.02 14.02 -9.05
C THR A 80 -2.30 13.47 -9.68
N ASP A 81 -3.24 13.01 -8.86
CA ASP A 81 -4.56 12.65 -9.35
C ASP A 81 -5.39 13.88 -9.71
N PRO A 82 -6.25 13.81 -10.75
CA PRO A 82 -7.15 14.89 -11.11
C PRO A 82 -8.00 15.32 -9.92
N ASP A 83 -8.34 16.60 -9.86
CA ASP A 83 -9.36 17.08 -8.94
C ASP A 83 -10.70 17.18 -9.71
N PRO A 84 -11.67 16.27 -9.48
CA PRO A 84 -12.90 16.24 -10.27
C PRO A 84 -13.74 17.50 -10.05
N GLU A 85 -14.19 18.11 -11.15
CA GLU A 85 -15.23 19.13 -11.11
C GLU A 85 -16.61 18.47 -10.89
N PRO A 86 -17.63 19.21 -10.40
CA PRO A 86 -18.98 18.66 -10.23
C PRO A 86 -19.52 18.03 -11.51
N GLY A 87 -19.90 16.74 -11.44
CA GLY A 87 -20.42 15.97 -12.57
C GLY A 87 -19.35 15.37 -13.49
N GLN A 88 -18.06 15.56 -13.20
CA GLN A 88 -16.97 14.87 -13.89
C GLN A 88 -16.65 13.55 -13.20
N TRP A 89 -16.68 12.45 -13.96
CA TRP A 89 -16.21 11.15 -13.48
C TRP A 89 -14.72 10.98 -13.73
N VAL A 90 -13.97 10.68 -12.67
CA VAL A 90 -12.58 10.21 -12.75
C VAL A 90 -12.56 8.75 -12.37
N ASP A 91 -12.29 7.92 -13.37
CA ASP A 91 -12.35 6.47 -13.26
C ASP A 91 -11.10 5.86 -12.63
N ALA A 92 -9.94 6.50 -12.81
CA ALA A 92 -8.67 5.82 -12.65
C ALA A 92 -7.60 6.71 -12.03
N TRP A 93 -7.16 6.29 -10.84
CA TRP A 93 -6.42 7.06 -9.86
C TRP A 93 -5.04 6.44 -9.59
N PHE A 94 -4.09 7.19 -9.05
CA PHE A 94 -2.83 6.64 -8.54
C PHE A 94 -2.95 6.18 -7.10
N ARG A 95 -3.88 6.75 -6.35
CA ARG A 95 -4.04 6.53 -4.90
C ARG A 95 -5.45 6.87 -4.43
N VAL A 96 -5.80 6.38 -3.25
CA VAL A 96 -7.11 6.65 -2.62
C VAL A 96 -7.09 8.01 -1.92
N GLU A 97 -7.37 9.07 -2.69
CA GLU A 97 -7.56 10.44 -2.16
C GLU A 97 -9.05 10.67 -1.84
N ILE A 98 -9.47 10.36 -0.61
CA ILE A 98 -10.89 10.34 -0.20
C ILE A 98 -11.58 11.68 -0.48
N ASP A 99 -10.94 12.81 -0.20
CA ASP A 99 -11.52 14.14 -0.40
C ASP A 99 -11.81 14.45 -1.88
N LYS A 100 -10.98 13.93 -2.80
CA LYS A 100 -11.21 14.09 -4.25
C LYS A 100 -12.26 13.11 -4.75
N MET A 101 -12.18 11.85 -4.33
CA MET A 101 -13.15 10.82 -4.69
C MET A 101 -14.55 11.13 -4.17
N GLN A 102 -14.68 11.77 -3.01
CA GLN A 102 -15.96 12.23 -2.47
C GLN A 102 -16.73 13.13 -3.44
N LYS A 103 -16.06 13.89 -4.30
CA LYS A 103 -16.70 14.83 -5.23
C LYS A 103 -17.56 14.16 -6.31
N GLN A 104 -17.37 12.85 -6.52
CA GLN A 104 -18.10 12.04 -7.49
C GLN A 104 -18.97 10.96 -6.83
N ILE A 105 -19.02 10.91 -5.49
CA ILE A 105 -19.88 10.00 -4.72
C ILE A 105 -20.93 10.82 -3.97
N ASP A 106 -22.20 10.47 -4.12
CA ASP A 106 -23.32 11.25 -3.58
C ASP A 106 -23.44 11.14 -2.05
N ARG A 107 -23.07 9.97 -1.51
CA ARG A 107 -23.13 9.70 -0.07
C ARG A 107 -21.82 10.10 0.62
N PRO A 108 -21.87 10.51 1.90
CA PRO A 108 -20.67 10.78 2.68
C PRO A 108 -19.76 9.56 2.77
N LEU A 109 -18.51 9.71 2.32
CA LEU A 109 -17.45 8.75 2.50
C LEU A 109 -16.92 8.85 3.93
N LEU A 110 -16.71 7.69 4.57
CA LEU A 110 -15.92 7.63 5.79
C LEU A 110 -14.51 8.19 5.55
N PRO A 111 -13.86 8.79 6.58
CA PRO A 111 -12.49 9.32 6.46
C PRO A 111 -11.41 8.21 6.43
N VAL A 112 -11.80 7.01 5.99
CA VAL A 112 -10.96 5.83 5.82
C VAL A 112 -11.44 5.05 4.59
N PHE A 113 -10.54 4.29 3.98
CA PHE A 113 -10.88 3.25 3.02
C PHE A 113 -10.43 1.90 3.57
N VAL A 114 -11.05 0.83 3.09
CA VAL A 114 -10.76 -0.54 3.52
C VAL A 114 -10.02 -1.27 2.41
N GLU A 115 -8.89 -1.88 2.74
CA GLU A 115 -8.26 -2.89 1.89
C GLU A 115 -8.80 -4.25 2.28
N ALA A 116 -9.50 -4.91 1.36
CA ALA A 116 -10.13 -6.19 1.62
C ALA A 116 -9.07 -7.28 1.79
N LEU A 117 -9.18 -8.06 2.86
CA LEU A 117 -8.29 -9.18 3.10
C LEU A 117 -8.70 -10.43 2.31
N PRO A 118 -7.75 -11.31 1.98
CA PRO A 118 -8.07 -12.62 1.44
C PRO A 118 -8.90 -13.42 2.43
N GLY A 119 -9.74 -14.30 1.91
CA GLY A 119 -10.47 -15.27 2.73
C GLY A 119 -9.53 -16.34 3.32
N PRO A 120 -10.05 -17.27 4.12
CA PRO A 120 -9.25 -18.34 4.74
C PRO A 120 -8.60 -19.29 3.73
N GLU A 121 -9.12 -19.36 2.51
CA GLU A 121 -8.54 -20.12 1.41
C GLU A 121 -7.80 -19.17 0.45
N PRO A 122 -6.62 -19.54 -0.07
CA PRO A 122 -5.88 -18.72 -1.02
C PRO A 122 -6.74 -18.38 -2.24
N ASP A 123 -7.03 -17.10 -2.43
CA ASP A 123 -7.78 -16.63 -3.59
C ASP A 123 -6.80 -16.23 -4.70
N THR A 124 -6.69 -17.10 -5.71
CA THR A 124 -5.90 -16.83 -6.91
C THR A 124 -6.75 -16.25 -8.04
N THR A 125 -8.04 -16.01 -7.81
CA THR A 125 -8.96 -15.52 -8.83
C THR A 125 -9.12 -14.01 -8.66
N PRO A 126 -8.99 -13.20 -9.74
CA PRO A 126 -9.21 -11.77 -9.66
C PRO A 126 -10.64 -11.42 -9.17
N PRO A 127 -10.82 -10.38 -8.33
CA PRO A 127 -9.78 -9.51 -7.78
C PRO A 127 -8.96 -10.20 -6.67
N ILE A 128 -7.63 -10.25 -6.86
CA ILE A 128 -6.69 -10.92 -5.97
C ILE A 128 -6.37 -10.00 -4.80
N ARG A 129 -6.61 -10.48 -3.57
CA ARG A 129 -6.33 -9.71 -2.35
C ARG A 129 -4.99 -10.16 -1.79
N GLU A 130 -4.11 -9.20 -1.51
CA GLU A 130 -2.84 -9.51 -0.89
C GLU A 130 -3.02 -9.78 0.60
N GLU A 131 -2.32 -10.79 1.10
CA GLU A 131 -2.08 -10.88 2.53
C GLU A 131 -1.29 -9.65 2.95
N VAL A 132 -1.63 -9.09 4.10
CA VAL A 132 -0.86 -8.01 4.70
C VAL A 132 0.55 -8.53 4.87
N THR A 133 1.49 -8.02 4.08
CA THR A 133 2.89 -8.34 4.25
C THR A 133 3.22 -8.07 5.70
N ASP A 134 3.76 -9.07 6.40
CA ASP A 134 4.20 -8.92 7.78
C ASP A 134 5.03 -7.64 7.88
N LEU A 135 4.52 -6.64 8.61
CA LEU A 135 5.26 -5.41 8.94
C LEU A 135 6.43 -5.73 9.89
N GLY A 136 6.64 -7.00 10.22
CA GLY A 136 7.88 -7.54 10.73
C GLY A 136 9.05 -6.96 9.96
N GLU A 137 9.79 -6.13 10.68
CA GLU A 137 11.04 -5.43 10.40
C GLU A 137 12.17 -6.26 9.72
N GLY A 138 11.93 -7.50 9.29
CA GLY A 138 12.97 -8.46 8.92
C GLY A 138 13.88 -8.74 10.11
N SER A 139 15.06 -9.34 9.88
CA SER A 139 16.03 -9.52 10.97
C SER A 139 16.77 -8.21 11.25
N HIS A 140 16.13 -7.26 11.93
CA HIS A 140 16.83 -6.11 12.51
C HIS A 140 17.98 -6.54 13.43
N LEU A 141 17.84 -7.72 14.04
CA LEU A 141 18.87 -8.33 14.85
C LEU A 141 20.14 -8.67 14.03
N SER A 142 20.03 -9.22 12.82
CA SER A 142 21.20 -9.56 12.01
C SER A 142 21.97 -8.32 11.57
N TYR A 143 21.25 -7.27 11.18
CA TYR A 143 21.83 -5.99 10.80
C TYR A 143 22.50 -5.28 11.99
N ALA A 144 21.84 -5.27 13.16
CA ALA A 144 22.45 -4.76 14.38
C ALA A 144 23.73 -5.52 14.75
N LEU A 145 23.69 -6.85 14.70
CA LEU A 145 24.85 -7.70 14.99
C LEU A 145 26.01 -7.43 14.03
N GLN A 146 25.73 -7.20 12.75
CA GLN A 146 26.73 -6.82 11.76
C GLN A 146 27.40 -5.50 12.13
N TRP A 147 26.64 -4.46 12.47
CA TRP A 147 27.21 -3.16 12.88
C TRP A 147 28.01 -3.24 14.17
N PHE A 148 27.53 -3.97 15.17
CA PHE A 148 28.29 -4.19 16.40
C PHE A 148 29.59 -4.96 16.13
N SER A 149 29.57 -5.92 15.19
CA SER A 149 30.78 -6.64 14.77
C SER A 149 31.80 -5.70 14.10
N PHE A 150 31.35 -4.81 13.20
CA PHE A 150 32.22 -3.78 12.61
C PHE A 150 32.80 -2.82 13.67
N ALA A 151 31.99 -2.39 14.64
CA ALA A 151 32.45 -1.53 15.72
C ALA A 151 33.52 -2.22 16.58
N VAL A 152 33.33 -3.51 16.93
CA VAL A 152 34.32 -4.30 17.69
C VAL A 152 35.63 -4.46 16.92
N ILE A 153 35.57 -4.80 15.62
CA ILE A 153 36.77 -4.91 14.77
C ILE A 153 37.54 -3.58 14.73
N LEU A 154 36.82 -2.47 14.58
CA LEU A 154 37.41 -1.13 14.54
C LEU A 154 38.10 -0.77 15.87
N VAL A 155 37.46 -1.03 17.00
CA VAL A 155 38.04 -0.80 18.34
C VAL A 155 39.30 -1.64 18.55
N ILE A 156 39.26 -2.94 18.22
CA ILE A 156 40.41 -3.84 18.36
C ILE A 156 41.58 -3.37 17.48
N THR A 157 41.30 -3.07 16.21
CA THR A 157 42.33 -2.64 15.25
C THR A 157 42.95 -1.32 15.67
N TYR A 158 42.13 -0.34 16.09
CA TYR A 158 42.62 0.95 16.58
C TYR A 158 43.48 0.80 17.85
N ALA A 159 43.04 -0.01 18.81
CA ALA A 159 43.81 -0.29 20.03
C ALA A 159 45.15 -0.99 19.71
N ALA A 160 45.15 -1.94 18.77
CA ALA A 160 46.38 -2.63 18.36
C ALA A 160 47.38 -1.68 17.68
N LEU A 161 46.90 -0.83 16.75
CA LEU A 161 47.73 0.15 16.06
C LEU A 161 48.32 1.17 17.02
N THR A 162 47.51 1.75 17.89
CA THR A 162 47.98 2.74 18.90
C THR A 162 48.95 2.13 19.90
N TRP A 163 48.76 0.87 20.31
CA TRP A 163 49.70 0.15 21.16
C TRP A 163 51.04 -0.15 20.46
N GLN A 164 51.00 -0.49 19.17
CA GLN A 164 52.19 -0.70 18.36
C GLN A 164 52.99 0.61 18.18
N GLU A 165 52.32 1.73 17.89
CA GLU A 165 52.94 3.05 17.80
C GLU A 165 53.58 3.48 19.13
N TYR A 166 52.85 3.32 20.25
CA TYR A 166 53.37 3.62 21.58
C TYR A 166 54.66 2.85 21.89
N LYS A 167 54.70 1.55 21.57
CA LYS A 167 55.90 0.73 21.74
C LYS A 167 57.06 1.18 20.84
N HIS A 168 56.78 1.56 19.59
CA HIS A 168 57.81 2.04 18.67
C HIS A 168 58.44 3.36 19.11
N ILE A 169 57.66 4.28 19.67
CA ILE A 169 58.18 5.55 20.21
C ILE A 169 59.08 5.27 21.42
N LYS A 170 58.59 4.47 22.38
CA LYS A 170 59.33 4.16 23.61
C LYS A 170 60.64 3.38 23.39
N GLN A 171 60.79 2.66 22.29
CA GLN A 171 62.05 1.99 21.94
C GLN A 171 63.10 2.94 21.31
N LYS A 172 62.70 4.13 20.86
CA LYS A 172 63.61 5.12 20.25
C LYS A 172 64.15 6.14 21.26
N ASP A 173 63.51 6.28 22.42
CA ASP A 173 63.96 7.08 23.57
C ASP A 173 64.84 6.25 24.51
#